data_AF-A0A5B2UTI5-F1
#
_entry.id   AF-A0A5B2UTI5-F1
#
_cell.length_a   1.000
_cell.length_b   1.000
_cell.length_c   1.000
_cell.angle_alpha   90.00
_cell.angle_beta   90.00
_cell.angle_gamma   90.00
#
_symmetry.space_group_name_H-M   'P 1'
#
loop_
_entity.id
_entity.type
_entity.pdbx_description
1 polymer ?
#
loop_
_entity_poly.entity_id
_entity_poly.type
_entity_poly.pdbx_seq_one_letter_code
_entity_poly.pdbx_strand_id
1 'polypeptide(L)' 'GKETVQNLLVLRFANTLFERSWSQRDIDHVQITVAETVGLEKRADYYDGVGALRDMVQNHVLQLLCLFAIEPPNTL' A
#
# COMPACT_ATOMS: atom_id res chain seq x y z
N GLY A 1 -3.08 3.88 11.07
CA GLY A 1 -1.65 3.51 11.17
C GLY A 1 -1.57 2.04 11.47
N LYS A 2 -1.31 1.21 10.44
CA LYS A 2 -0.97 -0.20 10.62
C LYS A 2 0.55 -0.30 10.66
N GLU A 3 1.13 -1.03 11.60
CA GLU A 3 2.60 -1.21 11.74
C GLU A 3 3.29 -1.59 10.42
N THR A 4 2.61 -2.35 9.56
CA THR A 4 3.12 -2.77 8.25
C THR A 4 3.48 -1.60 7.33
N VAL A 5 2.75 -0.49 7.44
CA VAL A 5 2.97 0.72 6.63
C VAL A 5 4.23 1.46 7.08
N GLN A 6 4.47 1.50 8.39
CA GLN A 6 5.67 2.11 8.97
C GLN A 6 6.91 1.25 8.71
N ASN A 7 6.77 -0.08 8.79
CA ASN A 7 7.83 -1.02 8.46
C ASN A 7 8.29 -0.91 7.00
N LEU A 8 7.40 -0.51 6.08
CA LEU A 8 7.76 -0.29 4.67
C LEU A 8 8.81 0.84 4.52
N LEU A 9 8.65 1.94 5.25
CA LEU A 9 9.58 3.06 5.21
C LEU A 9 10.94 2.68 5.81
N VAL A 10 10.93 1.93 6.92
CA VAL A 10 12.14 1.40 7.55
C VAL A 10 12.84 0.40 6.61
N LEU A 11 12.08 -0.50 5.97
CA LEU A 11 12.64 -1.46 5.02
C LEU A 11 13.35 -0.77 3.85
N ARG A 12 12.73 0.27 3.27
CA ARG A 12 13.26 0.98 2.10
C ARG A 12 14.46 1.88 2.40
N PHE A 13 14.40 2.65 3.49
CA PHE A 13 15.37 3.71 3.74
C PHE A 13 16.40 3.40 4.83
N ALA A 14 16.16 2.41 5.69
CA ALA A 14 17.14 1.98 6.70
C ALA A 14 18.06 0.84 6.22
N ASN A 15 17.87 0.33 5.00
CA ASN A 15 18.63 -0.79 4.45
C ASN A 15 19.25 -0.45 3.08
N THR A 16 20.57 -0.29 3.05
CA THR A 16 21.35 0.05 1.83
C THR A 16 21.25 -0.98 0.70
N LEU A 17 20.97 -2.25 1.01
CA LEU A 17 20.73 -3.29 0.01
C LEU A 17 19.42 -3.07 -0.76
N PHE A 18 18.37 -2.70 -0.03
CA PHE A 18 17.05 -2.46 -0.62
C PHE A 18 17.01 -1.10 -1.31
N GLU A 19 17.64 -0.07 -0.77
CA GLU A 19 17.71 1.26 -1.37
C GLU A 19 18.22 1.22 -2.82
N ARG A 20 19.31 0.47 -3.09
CA ARG A 20 19.88 0.37 -4.44
C ARG A 20 19.06 -0.45 -5.41
N SER A 21 18.36 -1.46 -4.91
CA SER A 21 17.57 -2.40 -5.72
C SER A 21 16.12 -1.94 -5.89
N TRP A 22 15.74 -0.79 -5.30
CA TRP A 22 14.36 -0.28 -5.35
C TRP A 22 14.08 0.50 -6.64
N SER A 23 14.32 -0.13 -7.80
CA SER A 23 14.16 0.50 -9.11
C SER A 23 13.51 -0.45 -10.11
N GLN A 24 12.93 0.10 -11.18
CA GLN A 24 12.39 -0.67 -12.31
C GLN A 24 13.43 -1.57 -13.01
N ARG A 25 14.74 -1.40 -12.72
CA ARG A 25 15.79 -2.26 -13.28
C ARG A 25 15.83 -3.63 -12.59
N ASP A 26 15.42 -3.67 -11.33
CA ASP A 26 15.54 -4.84 -10.46
C ASP A 26 14.16 -5.39 -10.05
N ILE A 27 13.12 -4.54 -10.07
CA ILE A 27 11.74 -4.91 -9.74
C ILE A 27 10.95 -5.17 -11.02
N ASP A 28 10.56 -6.43 -11.23
CA ASP A 28 9.71 -6.85 -12.35
C ASP A 28 8.24 -6.47 -12.15
N HIS A 29 7.66 -6.79 -10.99
CA HIS A 29 6.30 -6.37 -10.65
C HIS A 29 6.10 -6.18 -9.14
N VAL A 30 5.06 -5.42 -8.79
CA VAL A 30 4.64 -5.17 -7.41
C VAL A 30 3.18 -5.57 -7.27
N GLN A 31 2.90 -6.52 -6.39
CA GLN A 31 1.55 -6.97 -6.11
C GLN A 31 1.12 -6.50 -4.72
N ILE A 32 -0.01 -5.77 -4.64
CA ILE A 32 -0.65 -5.38 -3.39
C ILE A 32 -1.97 -6.17 -3.29
N THR A 33 -2.07 -7.06 -2.32
CA THR A 33 -3.27 -7.87 -2.10
C THR A 33 -3.95 -7.47 -0.80
N VAL A 34 -5.22 -7.08 -0.89
CA VAL A 34 -6.08 -6.83 0.26
C VAL A 34 -7.19 -7.88 0.22
N ALA A 35 -7.09 -8.88 1.07
CA ALA A 35 -8.09 -9.92 1.23
C ALA A 35 -8.81 -9.73 2.56
N GLU A 36 -10.13 -9.56 2.52
CA GLU A 36 -11.00 -9.53 3.69
C GLU A 36 -11.77 -10.85 3.75
N THR A 37 -11.72 -11.54 4.90
CA THR A 37 -12.45 -12.79 5.14
C THR A 37 -13.88 -12.56 5.62
N VAL A 38 -14.24 -11.32 5.96
CA VAL A 38 -15.58 -10.93 6.41
C VAL A 38 -16.35 -10.33 5.24
N GLY A 39 -17.58 -10.77 5.02
CA GLY A 39 -18.44 -10.28 3.93
C GLY A 39 -19.06 -8.90 4.20
N LEU A 40 -19.91 -8.47 3.26
CA LEU A 40 -20.76 -7.28 3.40
C LEU A 40 -21.87 -7.55 4.41
N GLU A 41 -21.57 -7.44 5.70
CA GLU A 41 -22.59 -7.61 6.75
C GLU A 41 -23.58 -6.43 6.74
N LYS A 42 -23.48 -5.51 7.70
CA LYS A 42 -24.36 -4.33 7.83
C LYS A 42 -24.02 -3.17 6.87
N ARG A 43 -23.03 -3.35 6.00
CA ARG A 43 -22.55 -2.30 5.08
C ARG A 43 -23.00 -2.52 3.63
N ALA A 44 -23.78 -3.57 3.35
CA ALA A 44 -24.26 -3.90 2.00
C ALA A 44 -24.88 -2.68 1.29
N ASP A 45 -25.79 -1.95 1.96
CA ASP A 45 -26.47 -0.77 1.38
C ASP A 45 -25.52 0.41 1.09
N TYR A 46 -24.44 0.58 1.85
CA TYR A 46 -23.41 1.60 1.60
C TYR A 46 -22.44 1.15 0.49
N TYR A 47 -22.14 -0.15 0.44
CA TYR A 47 -21.25 -0.75 -0.56
C TYR A 47 -21.87 -0.76 -1.95
N ASP A 48 -23.19 -0.88 -2.05
CA ASP A 48 -23.92 -0.92 -3.33
C ASP A 48 -23.81 0.40 -4.12
N GLY A 49 -23.70 1.54 -3.43
CA GLY A 49 -23.50 2.86 -4.06
C GLY A 49 -22.04 3.31 -4.22
N VAL A 50 -21.13 2.82 -3.37
CA VAL A 50 -19.73 3.27 -3.31
C VAL A 50 -18.78 2.30 -4.02
N GLY A 51 -19.02 1.00 -3.88
CA GLY A 51 -18.22 -0.09 -4.45
C GLY A 51 -16.84 -0.29 -3.81
N ALA A 52 -16.28 -1.48 -3.97
CA ALA A 52 -14.94 -1.84 -3.46
C ALA A 52 -13.83 -0.88 -3.93
N LEU A 53 -14.01 -0.27 -5.11
CA LEU A 53 -13.05 0.68 -5.68
C LEU A 53 -12.90 1.95 -4.83
N ARG A 54 -13.99 2.54 -4.36
CA ARG A 54 -13.94 3.77 -3.56
C ARG A 54 -13.72 3.49 -2.08
N ASP A 55 -14.15 2.33 -1.58
CA ASP A 55 -13.99 1.97 -0.17
C ASP A 55 -12.55 1.56 0.16
N MET A 56 -11.89 0.80 -0.73
CA MET A 56 -10.57 0.20 -0.46
C MET A 56 -9.44 0.65 -1.39
N VAL A 57 -9.72 0.86 -2.68
CA VAL A 57 -8.65 1.14 -3.65
C VAL A 57 -8.21 2.60 -3.60
N GLN A 58 -9.15 3.54 -3.66
CA GLN A 58 -8.85 4.97 -3.75
C GLN A 58 -8.09 5.52 -2.54
N ASN A 59 -8.31 4.96 -1.36
CA ASN A 59 -7.70 5.40 -0.12
C ASN A 59 -6.54 4.46 0.29
N HIS A 60 -6.82 3.21 0.64
CA HIS A 60 -5.91 2.33 1.33
C HIS A 60 -4.85 1.76 0.39
N VAL A 61 -5.25 1.21 -0.75
CA VAL A 61 -4.30 0.66 -1.74
C VAL A 61 -3.48 1.78 -2.36
N LEU A 62 -4.11 2.92 -2.69
CA LEU A 62 -3.38 4.07 -3.23
C LEU A 62 -2.36 4.63 -2.23
N GLN A 63 -2.70 4.73 -0.94
CA GLN A 63 -1.74 5.14 0.09
C GLN A 63 -0.56 4.18 0.20
N LEU A 64 -0.81 2.86 0.17
CA LEU A 64 0.26 1.86 0.18
C LEU A 64 1.16 1.97 -1.06
N LEU A 65 0.56 2.14 -2.24
CA LEU A 65 1.31 2.34 -3.49
C LEU A 65 2.17 3.61 -3.42
N CYS A 66 1.60 4.72 -2.94
CA CYS A 66 2.36 5.96 -2.77
C CYS A 66 3.56 5.76 -1.84
N LEU A 67 3.39 5.08 -0.70
CA LEU A 67 4.49 4.82 0.23
C LEU A 67 5.53 3.83 -0.33
N PHE A 68 5.11 2.91 -1.19
CA PHE A 68 6.01 2.01 -1.92
C PHE A 68 6.82 2.73 -2.99
N ALA A 69 6.20 3.69 -3.68
CA ALA A 69 6.79 4.34 -4.85
C ALA A 69 7.44 5.71 -4.54
N ILE A 70 7.21 6.28 -3.36
CA ILE A 70 7.75 7.60 -3.01
C ILE A 70 9.28 7.59 -3.04
N GLU A 71 9.88 8.66 -3.53
CA GLU A 71 11.32 8.91 -3.43
C GLU A 71 11.76 9.10 -1.97
N PRO A 72 13.06 8.93 -1.65
CA PRO A 72 13.56 9.20 -0.30
C PRO A 72 13.18 10.62 0.14
N PRO A 73 12.45 10.79 1.25
CA PRO A 73 12.13 12.12 1.73
C PRO A 73 13.42 12.81 2.19
N ASN A 74 13.54 14.12 1.93
CA ASN A 74 14.72 14.91 2.32
C ASN A 74 15.00 14.88 3.84
N THR A 75 13.98 14.54 4.64
CA THR A 75 14.03 14.33 6.09
C THR A 75 12.94 13.34 6.48
N LEU A 76 13.27 12.37 7.35
CA LEU A 76 12.31 11.43 7.96
C LEU A 76 11.55 12.06 9.12
#